data_AF-A0A0S2F4S7-F1
#
_entry.id   AF-A0A0S2F4S7-F1
#
_cell.length_a   1.000
_cell.length_b   1.000
_cell.length_c   1.000
_cell.angle_alpha   90.00
_cell.angle_beta   90.00
_cell.angle_gamma   90.00
#
_symmetry.space_group_name_H-M   'P 1'
#
loop_
_entity.id
_entity.type
_entity.pdbx_description
1 polymer ?
#
loop_
_entity_poly.entity_id
_entity_poly.type
_entity_poly.pdbx_seq_one_letter_code
_entity_poly.pdbx_strand_id
1 'polypeptide(L)'
;MRFAEQGNPAAQRALSDRYSDCSAYSLSPARFKANVEATAKMASLPKATVDRVTAIADTLCADVDGGQPIPHEAVNLWLEQSAKNGDLIAKVKLAAKAPAKLKPTDANQLIADVIASGDPNALLELASLTGRLDDSGIDPRYRGYVGGGPNDEYAWAIAACRKGAACGADSRIMKLVCINTMRCSYNNYEQFVLTEMIPQGGKKRAEQIAKALEQNFIN
;
A
#
# COMPACT_ATOMS: atom_id res chain seq x y z
N MET A 1 -16.28 11.76 -6.55
CA MET A 1 -17.35 11.22 -5.66
C MET A 1 -18.49 10.59 -6.46
N ARG A 2 -19.11 11.29 -7.42
CA ARG A 2 -20.27 10.78 -8.21
C ARG A 2 -20.17 9.34 -8.72
N PHE A 3 -19.03 8.90 -9.26
CA PHE A 3 -18.88 7.50 -9.72
C PHE A 3 -18.86 6.47 -8.58
N ALA A 4 -18.32 6.83 -7.41
CA ALA A 4 -18.33 5.96 -6.24
C ALA A 4 -19.75 5.78 -5.69
N GLU A 5 -20.53 6.88 -5.65
CA GLU A 5 -21.96 6.87 -5.27
C GLU A 5 -22.80 6.05 -6.26
N GLN A 6 -22.41 6.02 -7.53
CA GLN A 6 -23.03 5.20 -8.58
C GLN A 6 -22.61 3.72 -8.54
N GLY A 7 -21.80 3.30 -7.56
CA GLY A 7 -21.42 1.90 -7.38
C GLY A 7 -20.23 1.44 -8.22
N ASN A 8 -19.48 2.34 -8.86
CA ASN A 8 -18.28 1.92 -9.60
C ASN A 8 -17.22 1.38 -8.61
N PRO A 9 -16.81 0.10 -8.71
CA PRO A 9 -15.94 -0.54 -7.72
C PRO A 9 -14.60 0.17 -7.57
N ALA A 10 -13.93 0.51 -8.69
CA ALA A 10 -12.63 1.17 -8.66
C ALA A 10 -12.70 2.60 -8.09
N ALA A 11 -13.79 3.33 -8.38
CA ALA A 11 -14.02 4.66 -7.81
C ALA A 11 -14.28 4.61 -6.31
N GLN A 12 -15.02 3.61 -5.82
CA GLN A 12 -15.24 3.38 -4.39
C GLN A 12 -13.92 3.06 -3.67
N ARG A 13 -13.08 2.19 -4.24
CA ARG A 13 -11.73 1.93 -3.72
C ARG A 13 -10.89 3.21 -3.68
N ALA A 14 -10.85 3.96 -4.78
CA ALA A 14 -10.06 5.18 -4.86
C ALA A 14 -10.52 6.23 -3.82
N LEU A 15 -11.82 6.30 -3.54
CA LEU A 15 -12.35 7.16 -2.48
C LEU A 15 -11.92 6.67 -1.08
N SER A 16 -12.03 5.37 -0.81
CA SER A 16 -11.49 4.78 0.43
C SER A 16 -10.00 5.08 0.61
N ASP A 17 -9.20 4.90 -0.43
CA ASP A 17 -7.75 5.16 -0.39
C ASP A 17 -7.47 6.63 -0.08
N ARG A 18 -8.16 7.54 -0.77
CA ARG A 18 -8.06 8.98 -0.53
C ARG A 18 -8.45 9.35 0.90
N TYR A 19 -9.53 8.77 1.41
CA TYR A 19 -9.98 9.00 2.79
C TYR A 19 -8.99 8.47 3.82
N SER A 20 -8.44 7.28 3.58
CA SER A 20 -7.41 6.70 4.44
C SER A 20 -6.18 7.61 4.51
N ASP A 21 -5.67 8.05 3.34
CA ASP A 21 -4.47 8.86 3.22
C ASP A 21 -4.61 10.24 3.88
N CYS A 22 -5.82 10.81 3.80
CA CYS A 22 -6.09 12.15 4.28
C CYS A 22 -6.73 12.22 5.67
N SER A 23 -7.02 11.08 6.30
CA SER A 23 -7.70 11.00 7.59
C SER A 23 -7.08 11.93 8.65
N ALA A 24 -5.79 11.78 8.93
CA ALA A 24 -5.08 12.59 9.91
C ALA A 24 -5.00 14.09 9.53
N TYR A 25 -4.81 14.38 8.23
CA TYR A 25 -4.75 15.75 7.73
C TYR A 25 -6.11 16.46 7.83
N SER A 26 -7.19 15.77 7.48
CA SER A 26 -8.56 16.32 7.44
C SER A 26 -9.09 16.77 8.79
N LEU A 27 -8.60 16.18 9.89
CA LEU A 27 -8.99 16.57 11.25
C LEU A 27 -8.47 17.97 11.61
N SER A 28 -7.24 18.29 11.19
CA SER A 28 -6.63 19.60 11.38
C SER A 28 -5.35 19.72 10.55
N PRO A 29 -5.39 20.42 9.41
CA PRO A 29 -4.20 20.66 8.59
C PRO A 29 -3.07 21.36 9.36
N ALA A 30 -3.43 22.31 10.23
CA ALA A 30 -2.48 23.03 11.08
C ALA A 30 -1.77 22.09 12.06
N ARG A 31 -2.53 21.20 12.74
CA ARG A 31 -1.95 20.22 13.67
C ARG A 31 -1.09 19.19 12.95
N PHE A 32 -1.50 18.75 11.76
CA PHE A 32 -0.69 17.87 10.93
C PHE A 32 0.67 18.52 10.61
N LYS A 33 0.68 19.77 10.12
CA LYS A 33 1.92 20.51 9.80
C LYS A 33 2.80 20.70 11.04
N ALA A 34 2.22 21.06 12.18
CA ALA A 34 2.96 21.19 13.44
C ALA A 34 3.60 19.86 13.88
N ASN A 35 2.91 18.73 13.70
CA ASN A 35 3.46 17.41 14.00
C ASN A 35 4.63 17.06 13.07
N VAL A 36 4.52 17.37 11.77
CA VAL A 36 5.61 17.18 10.80
C VAL A 36 6.84 18.00 11.20
N GLU A 37 6.65 19.27 11.56
CA GLU A 37 7.74 20.14 12.05
C GLU A 37 8.40 19.59 13.32
N ALA A 38 7.59 19.16 14.30
CA ALA A 38 8.09 18.60 15.55
C ALA A 38 8.90 17.31 15.33
N THR A 39 8.38 16.38 14.51
CA THR A 39 9.09 15.14 14.17
C THR A 39 10.37 15.41 13.39
N ALA A 40 10.35 16.33 12.43
CA ALA A 40 11.53 16.72 11.68
C ALA A 40 12.61 17.34 12.60
N LYS A 41 12.21 18.18 13.55
CA LYS A 41 13.13 18.76 14.56
C LYS A 41 13.77 17.68 15.43
N MET A 42 12.98 16.72 15.92
CA MET A 42 13.51 15.60 16.73
C MET A 42 14.50 14.74 15.94
N ALA A 43 14.20 14.49 14.66
CA ALA A 43 15.06 13.71 13.77
C ALA A 43 16.19 14.53 13.12
N SER A 44 16.35 15.82 13.46
CA SER A 44 17.32 16.73 12.86
C SER A 44 17.27 16.78 11.32
N LEU A 45 16.05 16.69 10.76
CA LEU A 45 15.84 16.69 9.33
C LEU A 45 15.87 18.13 8.75
N PRO A 46 16.32 18.31 7.50
CA PRO A 46 16.32 19.61 6.84
C PRO A 46 14.91 20.19 6.69
N LYS A 47 14.81 21.52 6.72
CA LYS A 47 13.55 22.23 6.42
C LYS A 47 12.93 21.83 5.08
N ALA A 48 13.75 21.54 4.07
CA ALA A 48 13.27 21.09 2.76
C ALA A 48 12.44 19.79 2.84
N THR A 49 12.72 18.91 3.82
CA THR A 49 11.91 17.70 4.05
C THR A 49 10.53 18.06 4.58
N VAL A 50 10.44 18.98 5.55
CA VAL A 50 9.17 19.50 6.07
C VAL A 50 8.35 20.13 4.96
N ASP A 51 8.97 21.00 4.17
CA ASP A 51 8.30 21.71 3.07
C ASP A 51 7.76 20.70 2.03
N ARG A 52 8.52 19.65 1.73
CA ARG A 52 8.08 18.59 0.79
C ARG A 52 6.93 17.74 1.33
N VAL A 53 6.99 17.31 2.59
CA VAL A 53 5.91 16.54 3.21
C VAL A 53 4.61 17.34 3.25
N THR A 54 4.70 18.61 3.67
CA THR A 54 3.53 19.49 3.77
C THR A 54 2.94 19.81 2.41
N ALA A 55 3.76 20.08 1.38
CA ALA A 55 3.29 20.31 0.02
C ALA A 55 2.59 19.08 -0.59
N ILE A 56 3.12 17.88 -0.35
CA ILE A 56 2.48 16.64 -0.80
C ILE A 56 1.14 16.45 -0.09
N ALA A 57 1.09 16.64 1.23
CA ALA A 57 -0.16 16.50 2.00
C ALA A 57 -1.21 17.52 1.56
N ASP A 58 -0.83 18.79 1.34
CA ASP A 58 -1.73 19.83 0.86
C ASP A 58 -2.32 19.45 -0.51
N THR A 59 -1.46 19.07 -1.46
CA THR A 59 -1.88 18.63 -2.81
C THR A 59 -2.79 17.40 -2.76
N LEU A 60 -2.52 16.50 -1.82
CA LEU A 60 -3.31 15.28 -1.65
C LEU A 60 -4.56 15.48 -0.81
N CYS A 61 -4.73 16.51 0.00
CA CYS A 61 -5.79 16.45 1.02
C CYS A 61 -6.59 17.73 1.20
N ALA A 62 -6.11 18.89 0.74
CA ALA A 62 -6.76 20.18 1.01
C ALA A 62 -8.23 20.24 0.55
N ASP A 63 -8.53 19.66 -0.61
CA ASP A 63 -9.85 19.76 -1.25
C ASP A 63 -10.70 18.48 -1.14
N VAL A 64 -10.25 17.47 -0.39
CA VAL A 64 -11.05 16.25 -0.19
C VAL A 64 -12.32 16.62 0.57
N ASP A 65 -13.48 16.24 0.01
CA ASP A 65 -14.81 16.60 0.52
C ASP A 65 -15.00 18.09 0.83
N GLY A 66 -14.36 18.96 0.04
CA GLY A 66 -14.42 20.41 0.25
C GLY A 66 -13.73 20.86 1.54
N GLY A 67 -12.76 20.08 2.04
CA GLY A 67 -11.99 20.38 3.25
C GLY A 67 -12.67 20.00 4.55
N GLN A 68 -13.80 19.28 4.50
CA GLN A 68 -14.47 18.80 5.70
C GLN A 68 -13.72 17.62 6.34
N PRO A 69 -13.82 17.43 7.67
CA PRO A 69 -13.27 16.26 8.33
C PRO A 69 -13.86 14.97 7.75
N ILE A 70 -12.99 14.01 7.47
CA ILE A 70 -13.39 12.72 6.90
C ILE A 70 -13.91 11.80 8.01
N PRO A 71 -15.14 11.27 7.92
CA PRO A 71 -15.66 10.33 8.90
C PRO A 71 -14.82 9.04 8.92
N HIS A 72 -14.44 8.59 10.12
CA HIS A 72 -13.55 7.43 10.27
C HIS A 72 -14.17 6.15 9.67
N GLU A 73 -15.47 5.94 9.88
CA GLU A 73 -16.21 4.80 9.34
C GLU A 73 -16.29 4.81 7.81
N ALA A 74 -16.18 5.97 7.16
CA ALA A 74 -16.35 6.09 5.71
C ALA A 74 -15.23 5.38 4.94
N VAL A 75 -14.01 5.31 5.49
CA VAL A 75 -12.89 4.58 4.88
C VAL A 75 -13.26 3.10 4.70
N ASN A 76 -13.74 2.45 5.75
CA ASN A 76 -14.10 1.03 5.70
C ASN A 76 -15.36 0.81 4.86
N LEU A 77 -16.36 1.68 5.00
CA LEU A 77 -17.60 1.58 4.24
C LEU A 77 -17.35 1.54 2.74
N TRP A 78 -16.56 2.48 2.21
CA TRP A 78 -16.27 2.53 0.77
C TRP A 78 -15.45 1.35 0.29
N LEU A 79 -14.50 0.87 1.10
CA LEU A 79 -13.71 -0.31 0.77
C LEU A 79 -14.56 -1.58 0.71
N GLU A 80 -15.47 -1.76 1.67
CA GLU A 80 -16.41 -2.88 1.72
C GLU A 80 -17.38 -2.87 0.53
N GLN A 81 -17.91 -1.70 0.18
CA GLN A 81 -18.75 -1.55 -1.01
C GLN A 81 -17.98 -1.87 -2.29
N SER A 82 -16.75 -1.37 -2.41
CA SER A 82 -15.88 -1.66 -3.55
C SER A 82 -15.63 -3.16 -3.72
N ALA A 83 -15.27 -3.85 -2.64
CA ALA A 83 -15.03 -5.29 -2.66
C ALA A 83 -16.31 -6.09 -2.99
N LYS A 84 -17.47 -5.68 -2.42
CA LYS A 84 -18.77 -6.26 -2.73
C LYS A 84 -19.15 -6.10 -4.20
N ASN A 85 -18.78 -4.97 -4.80
CA ASN A 85 -18.99 -4.67 -6.22
C ASN A 85 -17.92 -5.27 -7.14
N GLY A 86 -17.04 -6.14 -6.62
CA GLY A 86 -16.14 -6.96 -7.42
C GLY A 86 -14.71 -6.43 -7.57
N ASP A 87 -14.34 -5.34 -6.89
CA ASP A 87 -12.98 -4.83 -6.94
C ASP A 87 -11.98 -5.79 -6.28
N LEU A 88 -11.09 -6.38 -7.07
CA LEU A 88 -10.11 -7.34 -6.57
C LEU A 88 -9.12 -6.71 -5.59
N ILE A 89 -8.65 -5.49 -5.86
CA ILE A 89 -7.74 -4.78 -4.97
C ILE A 89 -8.42 -4.48 -3.63
N ALA A 90 -9.69 -4.07 -3.64
CA ALA A 90 -10.43 -3.84 -2.41
C ALA A 90 -10.60 -5.13 -1.58
N LYS A 91 -10.85 -6.28 -2.23
CA LYS A 91 -10.90 -7.58 -1.54
C LYS A 91 -9.57 -7.91 -0.86
N VAL A 92 -8.45 -7.71 -1.56
CA VAL A 92 -7.11 -7.89 -1.00
C VAL A 92 -6.86 -6.96 0.18
N LYS A 93 -7.20 -5.68 0.07
CA LYS A 93 -7.06 -4.69 1.15
C LYS A 93 -7.87 -5.06 2.40
N LEU A 94 -9.10 -5.55 2.23
CA LEU A 94 -9.92 -6.03 3.35
C LEU A 94 -9.30 -7.26 4.01
N ALA A 95 -8.82 -8.21 3.21
CA ALA A 95 -8.13 -9.38 3.72
C ALA A 95 -6.88 -8.99 4.55
N ALA A 96 -6.10 -8.01 4.06
CA ALA A 96 -4.90 -7.52 4.75
C ALA A 96 -5.17 -6.78 6.07
N LYS A 97 -6.41 -6.32 6.31
CA LYS A 97 -6.82 -5.71 7.60
C LYS A 97 -7.06 -6.76 8.70
N ALA A 98 -7.42 -7.98 8.33
CA ALA A 98 -7.68 -9.06 9.29
C ALA A 98 -7.17 -10.42 8.77
N PRO A 99 -5.86 -10.56 8.48
CA PRO A 99 -5.31 -11.75 7.82
C PRO A 99 -5.53 -13.01 8.65
N ALA A 100 -5.48 -12.94 9.98
CA ALA A 100 -5.76 -14.06 10.88
C ALA A 100 -7.20 -14.60 10.80
N LYS A 101 -8.15 -13.85 10.22
CA LYS A 101 -9.53 -14.29 10.00
C LYS A 101 -9.75 -14.88 8.60
N LEU A 102 -8.76 -14.77 7.71
CA LEU A 102 -8.86 -15.27 6.36
C LEU A 102 -8.63 -16.78 6.34
N LYS A 103 -9.57 -17.54 5.76
CA LYS A 103 -9.39 -18.98 5.62
C LYS A 103 -8.31 -19.27 4.58
N PRO A 104 -7.51 -20.34 4.72
CA PRO A 104 -6.49 -20.68 3.73
C PRO A 104 -7.04 -20.85 2.31
N THR A 105 -8.25 -21.39 2.15
CA THR A 105 -8.93 -21.50 0.84
C THR A 105 -9.17 -20.13 0.21
N ASP A 106 -9.60 -19.16 1.00
CA ASP A 106 -9.91 -17.80 0.53
C ASP A 106 -8.61 -17.04 0.23
N ALA A 107 -7.56 -17.25 1.03
CA ALA A 107 -6.23 -16.72 0.79
C ALA A 107 -5.64 -17.23 -0.53
N ASN A 108 -5.68 -18.55 -0.76
CA ASN A 108 -5.20 -19.18 -1.99
C ASN A 108 -5.97 -18.68 -3.22
N GLN A 109 -7.30 -18.53 -3.10
CA GLN A 109 -8.12 -18.00 -4.19
C GLN A 109 -7.75 -16.55 -4.49
N LEU A 110 -7.59 -15.69 -3.48
CA LEU A 110 -7.19 -14.29 -3.68
C LEU A 110 -5.81 -14.17 -4.34
N ILE A 111 -4.83 -14.96 -3.90
CA ILE A 111 -3.49 -14.99 -4.52
C ILE A 111 -3.61 -15.42 -5.99
N ALA A 112 -4.37 -16.48 -6.27
CA ALA A 112 -4.59 -16.97 -7.63
C ALA A 112 -5.29 -15.94 -8.52
N ASP A 113 -6.34 -15.27 -8.03
CA ASP A 113 -7.09 -14.25 -8.75
C ASP A 113 -6.21 -13.04 -9.09
N VAL A 114 -5.38 -12.59 -8.14
CA VAL A 114 -4.45 -11.47 -8.38
C VAL A 114 -3.42 -11.84 -9.43
N ILE A 115 -2.80 -13.01 -9.33
CA ILE A 115 -1.84 -13.50 -10.33
C ILE A 115 -2.50 -13.59 -11.71
N ALA A 116 -3.69 -14.19 -11.79
CA ALA A 116 -4.43 -14.37 -13.04
C ALA A 116 -4.89 -13.04 -13.66
N SER A 117 -5.12 -12.00 -12.85
CA SER A 117 -5.51 -10.68 -13.35
C SER A 117 -4.42 -10.00 -14.17
N GLY A 118 -3.14 -10.32 -13.92
CA GLY A 118 -2.00 -9.64 -14.51
C GLY A 118 -1.88 -8.15 -14.15
N ASP A 119 -2.68 -7.62 -13.22
CA ASP A 119 -2.61 -6.22 -12.79
C ASP A 119 -1.45 -6.01 -11.81
N PRO A 120 -0.40 -5.26 -12.20
CA PRO A 120 0.73 -4.99 -11.31
C PRO A 120 0.33 -4.24 -10.03
N ASN A 121 -0.70 -3.41 -10.07
CA ASN A 121 -1.17 -2.71 -8.87
C ASN A 121 -1.91 -3.66 -7.91
N ALA A 122 -2.61 -4.67 -8.45
CA ALA A 122 -3.19 -5.71 -7.60
C ALA A 122 -2.11 -6.56 -6.93
N LEU A 123 -1.02 -6.87 -7.65
CA LEU A 123 0.15 -7.55 -7.08
C LEU A 123 0.82 -6.71 -5.98
N LEU A 124 0.95 -5.40 -6.18
CA LEU A 124 1.53 -4.51 -5.18
C LEU A 124 0.69 -4.48 -3.90
N GLU A 125 -0.64 -4.49 -4.03
CA GLU A 125 -1.54 -4.48 -2.88
C GLU A 125 -1.57 -5.86 -2.17
N LEU A 126 -1.42 -6.95 -2.93
CA LEU A 126 -1.26 -8.32 -2.42
C LEU A 126 -0.03 -8.48 -1.53
N ALA A 127 1.04 -7.74 -1.81
CA ALA A 127 2.27 -7.76 -1.01
C ALA A 127 2.01 -7.58 0.49
N SER A 128 1.13 -6.65 0.86
CA SER A 128 0.80 -6.39 2.27
C SER A 128 0.11 -7.56 2.97
N LEU A 129 -0.57 -8.42 2.20
CA LEU A 129 -1.22 -9.62 2.70
C LEU A 129 -0.21 -10.77 2.85
N THR A 130 0.68 -10.97 1.88
CA THR A 130 1.57 -12.15 1.83
C THR A 130 2.55 -12.23 3.00
N GLY A 131 3.04 -11.09 3.49
CA GLY A 131 3.89 -11.04 4.69
C GLY A 131 3.14 -11.28 6.01
N ARG A 132 1.80 -11.28 6.01
CA ARG A 132 0.96 -11.38 7.22
C ARG A 132 0.10 -12.64 7.27
N LEU A 133 0.07 -13.42 6.19
CA LEU A 133 -0.61 -14.71 6.17
C LEU A 133 0.18 -15.73 6.99
N ASP A 134 -0.55 -16.66 7.61
CA ASP A 134 0.03 -17.94 8.02
C ASP A 134 0.25 -18.79 6.76
N ASP A 135 1.39 -19.48 6.67
CA ASP A 135 1.68 -20.37 5.56
C ASP A 135 0.96 -21.73 5.69
N SER A 136 0.35 -21.99 6.86
CA SER A 136 -0.45 -23.18 7.09
C SER A 136 -1.67 -23.23 6.16
N GLY A 137 -1.72 -24.26 5.31
CA GLY A 137 -2.79 -24.44 4.33
C GLY A 137 -2.68 -23.56 3.07
N ILE A 138 -1.60 -22.78 2.92
CA ILE A 138 -1.28 -22.14 1.64
C ILE A 138 -0.89 -23.22 0.61
N ASP A 139 -1.34 -23.02 -0.63
CA ASP A 139 -1.07 -23.92 -1.75
C ASP A 139 0.45 -24.17 -1.84
N PRO A 140 0.89 -25.44 -1.94
CA PRO A 140 2.32 -25.79 -2.05
C PRO A 140 3.10 -24.98 -3.08
N ARG A 141 2.47 -24.52 -4.17
CA ARG A 141 3.13 -23.70 -5.19
C ARG A 141 3.58 -22.33 -4.69
N TYR A 142 2.94 -21.78 -3.65
CA TYR A 142 3.27 -20.48 -3.07
C TYR A 142 4.19 -20.59 -1.83
N ARG A 143 4.59 -21.80 -1.43
CA ARG A 143 5.50 -21.99 -0.29
C ARG A 143 6.84 -21.30 -0.54
N GLY A 144 7.32 -20.59 0.48
CA GLY A 144 8.55 -19.80 0.39
C GLY A 144 8.36 -18.42 -0.26
N TYR A 145 7.13 -18.06 -0.63
CA TYR A 145 6.74 -16.74 -1.11
C TYR A 145 5.67 -16.06 -0.22
N VAL A 146 5.12 -16.79 0.76
CA VAL A 146 4.05 -16.33 1.66
C VAL A 146 4.38 -16.78 3.07
N GLY A 147 4.06 -15.96 4.07
CA GLY A 147 4.21 -16.28 5.50
C GLY A 147 5.61 -16.12 6.07
N GLY A 148 6.61 -15.75 5.25
CA GLY A 148 7.97 -15.43 5.66
C GLY A 148 8.15 -14.04 6.30
N GLY A 149 7.05 -13.37 6.66
CA GLY A 149 7.07 -12.05 7.28
C GLY A 149 7.38 -10.91 6.29
N PRO A 150 7.99 -9.80 6.76
CA PRO A 150 8.23 -8.62 5.93
C PRO A 150 9.05 -8.86 4.66
N ASN A 151 9.94 -9.86 4.65
CA ASN A 151 10.74 -10.17 3.46
C ASN A 151 9.86 -10.62 2.28
N ASP A 152 8.80 -11.38 2.55
CA ASP A 152 7.89 -11.86 1.52
C ASP A 152 7.02 -10.71 1.02
N GLU A 153 6.49 -9.88 1.93
CA GLU A 153 5.79 -8.64 1.58
C GLU A 153 6.64 -7.78 0.63
N TYR A 154 7.89 -7.50 0.99
CA TYR A 154 8.76 -6.70 0.15
C TYR A 154 9.14 -7.38 -1.16
N ALA A 155 9.34 -8.69 -1.19
CA ALA A 155 9.63 -9.41 -2.43
C ALA A 155 8.46 -9.33 -3.44
N TRP A 156 7.22 -9.48 -2.96
CA TRP A 156 6.02 -9.29 -3.78
C TRP A 156 5.89 -7.84 -4.27
N ALA A 157 6.14 -6.85 -3.40
CA ALA A 157 6.08 -5.45 -3.80
C ALA A 157 7.14 -5.11 -4.85
N ILE A 158 8.37 -5.62 -4.71
CA ILE A 158 9.45 -5.44 -5.69
C ILE A 158 9.05 -6.06 -7.04
N ALA A 159 8.56 -7.29 -7.05
CA ALA A 159 8.12 -7.97 -8.27
C ALA A 159 6.98 -7.19 -8.96
N ALA A 160 6.02 -6.67 -8.19
CA ALA A 160 4.95 -5.82 -8.70
C ALA A 160 5.48 -4.53 -9.34
N CYS A 161 6.40 -3.83 -8.68
CA CYS A 161 7.03 -2.61 -9.21
C CYS A 161 7.74 -2.87 -10.54
N ARG A 162 8.51 -3.95 -10.64
CA ARG A 162 9.22 -4.34 -11.87
C ARG A 162 8.28 -4.70 -13.02
N LYS A 163 7.07 -5.15 -12.69
CA LYS A 163 6.00 -5.45 -13.66
C LYS A 163 5.13 -4.26 -14.02
N GLY A 164 5.47 -3.07 -13.53
CA GLY A 164 4.82 -1.81 -13.94
C GLY A 164 3.78 -1.28 -12.96
N ALA A 165 3.75 -1.77 -11.72
CA ALA A 165 2.95 -1.13 -10.68
C ALA A 165 3.39 0.32 -10.48
N ALA A 166 2.48 1.17 -10.02
CA ALA A 166 2.78 2.58 -9.76
C ALA A 166 3.72 2.72 -8.54
N CYS A 167 5.03 2.57 -8.77
CA CYS A 167 6.07 2.64 -7.75
C CYS A 167 7.07 3.79 -7.94
N GLY A 168 6.95 4.58 -9.00
CA GLY A 168 7.83 5.71 -9.29
C GLY A 168 7.65 6.89 -8.33
N ALA A 169 8.51 7.90 -8.43
CA ALA A 169 8.57 9.04 -7.51
C ALA A 169 7.23 9.77 -7.30
N ASP A 170 6.41 9.88 -8.35
CA ASP A 170 5.11 10.58 -8.30
C ASP A 170 3.92 9.68 -7.91
N SER A 171 4.19 8.38 -7.69
CA SER A 171 3.17 7.42 -7.32
C SER A 171 2.57 7.70 -5.95
N ARG A 172 1.36 7.18 -5.72
CA ARG A 172 0.70 7.24 -4.41
C ARG A 172 1.59 6.63 -3.32
N ILE A 173 2.18 5.46 -3.55
CA ILE A 173 3.01 4.78 -2.54
C ILE A 173 4.23 5.62 -2.16
N MET A 174 4.89 6.28 -3.12
CA MET A 174 6.03 7.14 -2.81
C MET A 174 5.65 8.43 -2.08
N LYS A 175 4.47 9.00 -2.38
CA LYS A 175 3.92 10.12 -1.61
C LYS A 175 3.65 9.72 -0.16
N LEU A 176 3.08 8.53 0.07
CA LEU A 176 2.84 8.01 1.40
C LEU A 176 4.12 7.63 2.15
N VAL A 177 5.13 7.10 1.46
CA VAL A 177 6.47 6.90 2.05
C VAL A 177 7.02 8.24 2.56
N CYS A 178 6.98 9.29 1.73
CA CYS A 178 7.43 10.62 2.15
C CYS A 178 6.63 11.15 3.35
N ILE A 179 5.29 11.09 3.32
CA ILE A 179 4.45 11.57 4.42
C ILE A 179 4.72 10.80 5.73
N ASN A 180 4.76 9.47 5.66
CA ASN A 180 4.80 8.63 6.86
C ASN A 180 6.19 8.45 7.46
N THR A 181 7.24 8.57 6.64
CA THR A 181 8.63 8.27 7.07
C THR A 181 9.59 9.45 6.90
N MET A 182 9.14 10.54 6.29
CA MET A 182 9.97 11.70 5.90
C MET A 182 11.12 11.35 4.94
N ARG A 183 11.08 10.15 4.32
CA ARG A 183 12.04 9.71 3.30
C ARG A 183 11.56 10.11 1.91
N CYS A 184 11.75 11.39 1.57
CA CYS A 184 11.21 11.97 0.35
C CYS A 184 12.18 11.97 -0.84
N SER A 185 13.43 11.52 -0.67
CA SER A 185 14.48 11.59 -1.69
C SER A 185 14.58 10.35 -2.60
N TYR A 186 13.82 9.29 -2.32
CA TYR A 186 13.83 8.07 -3.12
C TYR A 186 13.05 8.25 -4.43
N ASN A 187 13.58 7.69 -5.52
CA ASN A 187 12.98 7.82 -6.85
C ASN A 187 11.95 6.73 -7.16
N ASN A 188 11.97 5.63 -6.42
CA ASN A 188 10.99 4.56 -6.54
C ASN A 188 10.91 3.72 -5.26
N TYR A 189 9.84 2.94 -5.14
CA TYR A 189 9.54 2.15 -3.96
C TYR A 189 10.52 0.99 -3.75
N GLU A 190 10.97 0.33 -4.82
CA GLU A 190 11.96 -0.75 -4.72
C GLU A 190 13.28 -0.25 -4.11
N GLN A 191 13.78 0.91 -4.56
CA GLN A 191 14.96 1.54 -3.99
C GLN A 191 14.78 1.85 -2.51
N PHE A 192 13.64 2.45 -2.13
CA PHE A 192 13.32 2.73 -0.74
C PHE A 192 13.33 1.46 0.13
N VAL A 193 12.62 0.41 -0.31
CA VAL A 193 12.52 -0.86 0.40
C VAL A 193 13.88 -1.54 0.56
N LEU A 194 14.64 -1.66 -0.53
CA LEU A 194 15.96 -2.27 -0.51
C LEU A 194 16.97 -1.47 0.31
N THR A 195 16.81 -0.15 0.47
CA THR A 195 17.74 0.66 1.26
C THR A 195 17.35 0.73 2.73
N GLU A 196 16.08 0.97 3.05
CA GLU A 196 15.62 1.33 4.41
C GLU A 196 14.90 0.18 5.12
N MET A 197 14.16 -0.67 4.40
CA MET A 197 13.22 -1.62 5.02
C MET A 197 13.82 -3.01 5.20
N ILE A 198 14.70 -3.43 4.30
CA ILE A 198 15.32 -4.76 4.35
C ILE A 198 16.74 -4.67 4.92
N PRO A 199 17.05 -5.40 6.01
CA PRO A 199 18.42 -5.50 6.54
C PRO A 199 19.38 -6.02 5.47
N GLN A 200 20.65 -5.61 5.53
CA GLN A 200 21.66 -5.96 4.51
C GLN A 200 21.72 -7.47 4.17
N GLY A 201 21.63 -8.34 5.18
CA GLY A 201 21.63 -9.80 4.97
C GLY A 201 20.37 -10.35 4.28
N GLY A 202 19.26 -9.60 4.27
CA GLY A 202 17.99 -10.01 3.68
C GLY A 202 17.80 -9.58 2.22
N LYS A 203 18.57 -8.58 1.74
CA LYS A 203 18.35 -7.96 0.41
C LYS A 203 18.45 -8.97 -0.73
N LYS A 204 19.55 -9.73 -0.76
CA LYS A 204 19.78 -10.77 -1.77
C LYS A 204 18.64 -11.80 -1.79
N ARG A 205 18.13 -12.17 -0.61
CA ARG A 205 17.00 -13.11 -0.50
C ARG A 205 15.72 -12.51 -1.07
N ALA A 206 15.37 -11.28 -0.70
CA ALA A 206 14.18 -10.62 -1.22
C ALA A 206 14.23 -10.46 -2.75
N GLU A 207 15.40 -10.09 -3.30
CA GLU A 207 15.60 -10.02 -4.76
C GLU A 207 15.46 -11.38 -5.45
N GLN A 208 15.97 -12.44 -4.84
CA GLN A 208 15.83 -13.81 -5.35
C GLN A 208 14.37 -14.26 -5.36
N ILE A 209 13.63 -13.99 -4.29
CA ILE A 209 12.19 -14.30 -4.18
C ILE A 209 11.42 -13.49 -5.23
N ALA A 210 11.66 -12.19 -5.36
CA ALA A 210 11.02 -11.34 -6.35
C ALA A 210 11.23 -11.86 -7.78
N LYS A 211 12.47 -12.20 -8.13
CA LYS A 211 12.79 -12.78 -9.44
C LYS A 211 12.09 -14.12 -9.67
N ALA A 212 12.02 -14.98 -8.67
CA ALA A 212 11.33 -16.24 -8.77
C ALA A 212 9.80 -16.05 -8.91
N LEU A 213 9.21 -15.03 -8.27
CA LEU A 213 7.81 -14.65 -8.48
C LEU A 213 7.55 -14.23 -9.93
N GLU A 214 8.42 -13.38 -10.48
CA GLU A 214 8.36 -12.91 -11.88
C GLU A 214 8.48 -14.07 -12.89
N GLN A 215 9.21 -15.13 -12.57
CA GLN A 215 9.42 -16.25 -13.48
C GLN A 215 8.31 -17.29 -13.43
N ASN A 216 7.72 -17.49 -12.24
CA ASN A 216 6.80 -18.61 -12.01
C ASN A 216 5.33 -18.22 -12.01
N PHE A 217 5.02 -16.95 -11.72
CA PHE A 217 3.64 -16.51 -11.49
C PHE A 217 3.27 -15.24 -12.24
N ILE A 218 4.19 -14.28 -12.35
CA ILE A 218 3.87 -12.96 -12.90
C ILE A 218 4.42 -12.86 -14.33
N ASN A 219 3.59 -13.18 -15.33
CA ASN A 219 3.95 -13.02 -16.75
C ASN A 219 3.97 -11.54 -17.15
#